data_AF-A0A2D4JXK6-F1
#
_entry.id   AF-A0A2D4JXK6-F1
#
_cell.length_a   1.000
_cell.length_b   1.000
_cell.length_c   1.000
_cell.angle_alpha   90.00
_cell.angle_beta   90.00
_cell.angle_gamma   90.00
#
_symmetry.space_group_name_H-M   'P 1'
#
loop_
_entity.id
_entity.type
_entity.pdbx_description
1 polymer ?
#
loop_
_entity_poly.entity_id
_entity_poly.type
_entity_poly.pdbx_seq_one_letter_code
_entity_poly.pdbx_strand_id
1 'polypeptide(L)'
;MITKMYNYLLRFKMEEETVKETMITWAKIFGYSIELEHWEKLGEINYKLTMSAAYKENLYKVLFHWHLLSARLAKIFPNKSVKCWKCDHKQGTFFHMWWTCPKAKKYWLKIKNWVEEIMKQKTEVKPEIFLLGIL
;
A
#
# COMPACT_ATOMS: atom_id res chain seq x y z
N MET A 1 32.39 11.58 -11.78
CA MET A 1 31.59 10.71 -12.66
C MET A 1 31.30 9.37 -11.99
N ILE A 2 32.32 8.67 -11.48
CA ILE A 2 32.21 7.40 -10.74
C ILE A 2 31.28 7.49 -9.52
N THR A 3 31.37 8.53 -8.70
CA THR A 3 30.51 8.71 -7.52
C THR A 3 29.03 8.84 -7.87
N LYS A 4 28.68 9.44 -9.03
CA LYS A 4 27.28 9.53 -9.48
C LYS A 4 26.75 8.17 -9.93
N MET A 5 27.54 7.40 -10.69
CA MET A 5 27.17 6.02 -11.06
C MET A 5 27.08 5.10 -9.85
N TYR A 6 28.04 5.19 -8.93
CA TYR A 6 28.04 4.40 -7.69
C TYR A 6 26.80 4.68 -6.83
N ASN A 7 26.46 5.96 -6.65
CA ASN A 7 25.26 6.35 -5.91
C ASN A 7 23.97 5.92 -6.62
N TYR A 8 23.95 5.91 -7.95
CA TYR A 8 22.82 5.40 -8.73
C TYR A 8 22.65 3.89 -8.56
N LEU A 9 23.73 3.12 -8.69
CA LEU A 9 23.72 1.66 -8.49
C LEU A 9 23.32 1.29 -7.05
N LEU A 10 23.80 2.04 -6.06
CA LEU A 10 23.38 1.88 -4.67
C LEU A 10 21.89 2.14 -4.48
N ARG A 11 21.36 3.23 -5.05
CA ARG A 11 19.92 3.53 -4.98
C ARG A 11 19.10 2.44 -5.65
N PHE A 12 19.49 2.01 -6.84
CA PHE A 12 18.80 0.95 -7.57
C PHE A 12 18.80 -0.36 -6.78
N LYS A 13 19.93 -0.74 -6.18
CA LYS A 13 20.02 -1.93 -5.33
C LYS A 13 19.13 -1.82 -4.08
N MET A 14 19.12 -0.67 -3.41
CA MET A 14 18.23 -0.45 -2.27
C MET A 14 16.75 -0.42 -2.66
N GLU A 15 16.42 0.13 -3.82
CA GLU A 15 15.07 0.09 -4.40
C GLU A 15 14.67 -1.36 -4.68
N GLU A 16 15.52 -2.18 -5.26
CA GLU A 16 15.25 -3.61 -5.49
C GLU A 16 15.06 -4.40 -4.18
N GLU A 17 15.91 -4.16 -3.17
CA GLU A 17 15.77 -4.78 -1.85
C GLU A 17 14.47 -4.37 -1.14
N THR A 18 14.15 -3.07 -1.14
CA THR A 18 12.90 -2.56 -0.54
C THR A 18 11.65 -3.02 -1.29
N VAL A 19 11.71 -3.14 -2.62
CA VAL A 19 10.67 -3.75 -3.46
C VAL A 19 10.42 -5.20 -3.01
N LYS A 20 11.48 -6.01 -2.83
CA LYS A 20 11.35 -7.40 -2.38
C LYS A 20 10.79 -7.52 -0.96
N GLU A 21 11.24 -6.70 -0.02
CA GLU A 21 10.73 -6.70 1.36
C GLU A 21 9.23 -6.34 1.44
N THR A 22 8.82 -5.32 0.69
CA THR A 22 7.42 -4.88 0.65
C THR A 22 6.53 -5.92 -0.02
N MET A 23 6.97 -6.50 -1.14
CA MET A 23 6.30 -7.62 -1.80
C MET A 23 6.11 -8.82 -0.85
N ILE A 24 7.15 -9.22 -0.10
CA ILE A 24 7.06 -10.29 0.91
C ILE A 24 6.03 -9.94 1.99
N THR A 25 6.00 -8.67 2.42
CA THR A 25 5.03 -8.22 3.43
C THR A 25 3.60 -8.35 2.93
N TRP A 26 3.34 -7.99 1.67
CA TRP A 26 2.04 -8.16 1.05
C TRP A 26 1.67 -9.63 0.83
N ALA A 27 2.60 -10.45 0.38
CA ALA A 27 2.40 -11.90 0.25
C ALA A 27 1.96 -12.53 1.59
N LYS A 28 2.57 -12.11 2.71
CA LYS A 28 2.15 -12.55 4.06
C LYS A 28 0.75 -12.08 4.44
N ILE A 29 0.33 -10.89 4.01
CA ILE A 29 -1.01 -10.36 4.27
C ILE A 29 -2.06 -11.13 3.47
N PHE A 30 -1.77 -11.46 2.22
CA PHE A 30 -2.71 -12.15 1.33
C PHE A 30 -2.73 -13.67 1.55
N GLY A 31 -1.65 -14.24 2.10
CA GLY A 31 -1.53 -15.67 2.35
C GLY A 31 -1.10 -16.47 1.11
N TYR A 32 -0.62 -15.81 0.06
CA TYR A 32 -0.07 -16.43 -1.14
C TYR A 32 1.10 -15.62 -1.70
N SER A 33 1.97 -16.26 -2.48
CA SER A 33 3.12 -15.63 -3.11
C SER A 33 2.71 -14.68 -4.24
N ILE A 34 3.34 -13.51 -4.32
CA ILE A 34 3.21 -12.60 -5.44
C ILE A 34 4.44 -12.76 -6.33
N GLU A 35 4.23 -12.96 -7.63
CA GLU A 35 5.31 -13.04 -8.60
C GLU A 35 5.97 -11.66 -8.79
N LEU A 36 7.30 -11.63 -8.87
CA LEU A 36 8.06 -10.39 -8.99
C LEU A 36 7.69 -9.62 -10.27
N GLU A 37 7.53 -10.32 -11.39
CA GLU A 37 7.12 -9.70 -12.66
C GLU A 37 5.76 -9.01 -12.54
N HIS A 38 4.80 -9.67 -11.88
CA HIS A 38 3.49 -9.07 -11.62
C HIS A 38 3.61 -7.83 -10.72
N TRP A 39 4.44 -7.90 -9.69
CA TRP A 39 4.70 -6.77 -8.78
C TRP A 39 5.30 -5.56 -9.49
N GLU A 40 6.30 -5.77 -10.34
CA GLU A 40 6.94 -4.72 -11.14
C GLU A 40 5.94 -4.09 -12.13
N LYS A 41 5.13 -4.92 -12.78
CA LYS A 41 4.07 -4.47 -13.70
C LYS A 41 3.03 -3.59 -13.01
N LEU A 42 2.62 -3.91 -11.78
CA LEU A 42 1.73 -3.04 -11.00
C LEU A 42 2.37 -1.66 -10.76
N GLY A 43 3.68 -1.64 -10.47
CA GLY A 43 4.45 -0.40 -10.33
C GLY A 43 4.39 0.47 -11.60
N GLU A 44 4.59 -0.14 -12.76
CA GLU A 44 4.52 0.56 -14.05
C GLU A 44 3.12 1.09 -14.36
N ILE A 45 2.08 0.28 -14.13
CA ILE A 45 0.68 0.67 -14.35
C ILE A 45 0.33 1.85 -13.43
N ASN A 46 0.62 1.75 -12.14
CA ASN A 46 0.34 2.78 -11.16
C ASN A 46 1.05 4.11 -11.46
N TYR A 47 2.28 4.05 -11.96
CA TYR A 47 3.02 5.24 -12.38
C TYR A 47 2.38 5.97 -13.57
N LYS A 48 1.76 5.23 -14.49
CA LYS A 48 1.12 5.76 -15.72
C LYS A 48 -0.35 6.14 -15.52
N LEU A 49 -1.00 5.65 -14.46
CA LEU A 49 -2.44 5.79 -14.23
C LEU A 49 -2.93 7.25 -14.11
N THR A 50 -2.12 8.14 -13.56
CA THR A 50 -2.52 9.52 -13.28
C THR A 50 -1.35 10.47 -13.41
N MET A 51 -1.58 11.69 -13.90
CA MET A 51 -0.55 12.74 -13.93
C MET A 51 -0.40 13.46 -12.59
N SER A 52 -1.34 13.29 -11.65
CA SER A 52 -1.31 14.00 -10.37
C SER A 52 -0.24 13.42 -9.45
N ALA A 53 0.71 14.26 -9.07
CA ALA A 53 1.78 13.90 -8.13
C ALA A 53 1.24 13.38 -6.80
N ALA A 54 0.19 14.01 -6.26
CA ALA A 54 -0.43 13.61 -5.00
C ALA A 54 -1.01 12.19 -5.06
N TYR A 55 -1.64 11.83 -6.18
CA TYR A 55 -2.16 10.48 -6.37
C TYR A 55 -1.03 9.46 -6.55
N LYS A 56 0.01 9.78 -7.33
CA LYS A 56 1.19 8.91 -7.46
C LYS A 56 1.85 8.65 -6.11
N GLU A 57 2.05 9.70 -5.32
CA GLU A 57 2.63 9.60 -3.97
C GLU A 57 1.78 8.69 -3.07
N ASN A 58 0.45 8.85 -3.10
CA ASN A 58 -0.46 8.01 -2.32
C ASN A 58 -0.38 6.54 -2.73
N LEU A 59 -0.33 6.23 -4.04
CA LEU A 59 -0.16 4.87 -4.54
C LEU A 59 1.17 4.27 -4.06
N TYR A 60 2.27 5.00 -4.18
CA TYR A 60 3.58 4.54 -3.69
C TYR A 60 3.59 4.32 -2.18
N LYS A 61 2.94 5.19 -1.40
CA LYS A 61 2.84 5.01 0.05
C LYS A 61 2.04 3.77 0.45
N VAL A 62 1.08 3.35 -0.37
CA VAL A 62 0.34 2.09 -0.18
C VAL A 62 1.20 0.91 -0.60
N LEU A 63 1.70 0.91 -1.85
CA LEU A 63 2.50 -0.17 -2.43
C LEU A 63 3.71 -0.53 -1.55
N PHE A 64 4.45 0.48 -1.11
CA PHE A 64 5.68 0.31 -0.34
C PHE A 64 5.52 0.41 1.18
N HIS A 65 4.29 0.45 1.71
CA HIS A 65 4.04 0.59 3.16
C HIS A 65 4.77 1.80 3.81
N TRP A 66 4.92 2.90 3.08
CA TRP A 66 5.65 4.09 3.54
C TRP A 66 4.87 4.92 4.56
N HIS A 67 3.55 4.74 4.66
CA HIS A 67 2.72 5.48 5.61
C HIS A 67 3.29 5.43 7.04
N LEU A 68 3.34 6.59 7.68
CA LEU A 68 3.77 6.71 9.06
C LEU A 68 2.62 6.29 9.99
N LEU A 69 2.65 5.02 10.40
CA LEU A 69 1.58 4.37 11.16
C LEU A 69 1.56 4.83 12.62
N SER A 70 0.37 4.83 13.25
CA SER A 70 0.24 5.16 14.68
C SER A 70 1.11 4.25 15.56
N ALA A 71 1.24 2.97 15.21
CA ALA A 71 2.12 2.04 15.91
C ALA A 71 3.62 2.37 15.74
N ARG A 72 4.04 2.94 14.60
CA ARG A 72 5.41 3.40 14.38
C ARG A 72 5.65 4.73 15.10
N LEU A 73 4.69 5.67 15.03
CA LEU A 73 4.74 6.96 15.71
C LEU A 73 4.89 6.84 17.21
N ALA A 74 4.12 5.95 17.85
CA ALA A 74 4.20 5.74 19.29
C ALA A 74 5.55 5.20 19.78
N LYS A 75 6.33 4.54 18.90
CA LYS A 75 7.71 4.12 19.21
C LYS A 75 8.70 5.29 19.18
N ILE A 76 8.47 6.27 18.30
CA ILE A 76 9.32 7.46 18.15
C ILE A 76 8.96 8.51 19.22
N PHE A 77 7.66 8.67 19.47
CA PHE A 77 7.10 9.66 20.37
C PHE A 77 6.25 8.95 21.44
N PRO A 78 6.78 8.72 22.66
CA PRO A 78 6.08 7.94 23.70
C PRO A 78 4.73 8.52 24.14
N ASN A 79 4.49 9.82 23.90
CA ASN A 79 3.23 10.49 24.19
C ASN A 79 2.15 10.29 23.12
N LYS A 80 2.44 9.59 22.01
CA LYS A 80 1.48 9.30 20.95
C LYS A 80 0.82 7.95 21.17
N SER A 81 -0.48 7.90 20.90
CA SER A 81 -1.27 6.66 20.98
C SER A 81 -0.84 5.66 19.91
N VAL A 82 -0.67 4.40 20.31
CA VAL A 82 -0.50 3.26 19.39
C VAL A 82 -1.78 2.95 18.59
N LYS A 83 -2.92 3.50 19.02
CA LYS A 83 -4.23 3.19 18.45
C LYS A 83 -4.40 3.80 17.07
N CYS A 84 -5.23 3.16 16.28
CA CYS A 84 -5.64 3.58 14.95
C CYS A 84 -6.34 4.93 15.00
N TRP A 85 -5.76 5.95 14.38
CA TRP A 85 -6.36 7.29 14.24
C TRP A 85 -7.76 7.32 13.58
N LYS A 86 -8.16 6.26 12.86
CA LYS A 86 -9.52 6.16 12.29
C LYS A 86 -10.52 5.72 13.36
N CYS A 87 -10.32 4.57 14.00
CA CYS A 87 -11.31 3.99 14.91
C CYS A 87 -11.04 4.22 16.40
N ASP A 88 -9.84 4.62 16.77
CA ASP A 88 -9.37 4.81 18.16
C ASP A 88 -9.56 3.57 19.09
N HIS A 89 -9.60 2.37 18.51
CA HIS A 89 -9.80 1.12 19.26
C HIS A 89 -8.61 0.16 19.17
N LYS A 90 -8.27 -0.31 17.96
CA LYS A 90 -7.17 -1.27 17.75
C LYS A 90 -5.85 -0.57 17.47
N GLN A 91 -4.73 -1.29 17.59
CA GLN A 91 -3.42 -0.80 17.19
C GLN A 91 -3.42 -0.37 15.71
N GLY A 92 -2.85 0.79 15.43
CA GLY A 92 -2.74 1.35 14.08
C GLY A 92 -1.64 0.66 13.29
N THR A 93 -1.86 -0.58 12.88
CA THR A 93 -1.05 -1.27 11.87
C THR A 93 -1.53 -0.89 10.47
N PHE A 94 -0.69 -1.08 9.45
CA PHE A 94 -1.01 -0.76 8.07
C PHE A 94 -2.29 -1.50 7.61
N PHE A 95 -2.29 -2.83 7.70
CA PHE A 95 -3.43 -3.62 7.26
C PHE A 95 -4.71 -3.30 8.05
N HIS A 96 -4.59 -2.95 9.34
CA HIS A 96 -5.75 -2.50 10.09
C HIS A 96 -6.28 -1.17 9.56
N MET A 97 -5.46 -0.14 9.52
CA MET A 97 -5.89 1.21 9.17
C MET A 97 -6.42 1.31 7.73
N TRP A 98 -5.94 0.49 6.79
CA TRP A 98 -6.34 0.53 5.37
C TRP A 98 -7.36 -0.52 4.98
N TRP A 99 -7.46 -1.67 5.68
CA TRP A 99 -8.40 -2.73 5.31
C TRP A 99 -9.33 -3.13 6.45
N THR A 100 -8.79 -3.62 7.58
CA THR A 100 -9.65 -4.28 8.60
C THR A 100 -10.39 -3.31 9.52
N CYS A 101 -10.01 -2.03 9.53
CA CYS A 101 -10.66 -0.99 10.31
C CYS A 101 -12.12 -0.80 9.88
N PRO A 102 -13.10 -0.73 10.81
CA PRO A 102 -14.52 -0.56 10.45
C PRO A 102 -14.78 0.65 9.57
N LYS A 103 -14.09 1.78 9.83
CA LYS A 103 -14.21 2.99 9.00
C LYS A 103 -13.63 2.79 7.59
N ALA A 104 -12.53 2.04 7.46
CA ALA A 104 -11.95 1.70 6.17
C ALA A 104 -12.84 0.73 5.38
N LYS A 105 -13.35 -0.33 6.03
CA LYS A 105 -14.31 -1.26 5.42
C LYS A 105 -15.55 -0.56 4.88
N LYS A 106 -16.13 0.36 5.67
CA LYS A 106 -17.30 1.15 5.23
C LYS A 106 -16.99 1.99 3.99
N TYR A 107 -15.79 2.59 3.94
CA TYR A 107 -15.33 3.33 2.76
C TYR A 107 -15.19 2.41 1.53
N TRP A 108 -14.50 1.28 1.67
CA TRP A 108 -14.30 0.34 0.55
C TRP A 108 -15.59 -0.26 0.03
N LEU A 109 -16.56 -0.53 0.91
CA LEU A 109 -17.89 -0.99 0.49
C LEU A 109 -18.61 0.07 -0.38
N LYS A 110 -18.45 1.35 -0.05
CA LYS A 110 -18.99 2.44 -0.89
C LYS A 110 -18.32 2.48 -2.26
N ILE A 111 -16.99 2.37 -2.30
CA ILE A 111 -16.23 2.33 -3.56
C ILE A 111 -16.63 1.12 -4.40
N LYS A 112 -16.76 -0.06 -3.78
CA LYS A 112 -17.26 -1.27 -4.45
C LYS A 112 -18.58 -1.01 -5.14
N ASN A 113 -19.58 -0.51 -4.41
CA ASN A 113 -20.90 -0.28 -4.97
C ASN A 113 -20.84 0.65 -6.18
N TRP A 114 -20.06 1.73 -6.10
CA TRP A 114 -19.86 2.64 -7.23
C TRP A 114 -19.19 1.96 -8.43
N VAL A 115 -18.15 1.15 -8.20
CA VAL A 115 -17.48 0.41 -9.28
C VAL A 115 -18.44 -0.59 -9.93
N GLU A 116 -19.20 -1.35 -9.14
CA GLU A 116 -20.18 -2.31 -9.67
C GLU A 116 -21.32 -1.62 -10.43
N GLU A 117 -21.77 -0.45 -9.97
CA GLU A 117 -22.78 0.36 -10.65
C GLU A 117 -22.31 0.87 -12.02
N ILE A 118 -21.04 1.25 -12.14
CA ILE A 118 -20.43 1.73 -13.38
C ILE A 118 -20.15 0.57 -14.34
N MET A 119 -19.51 -0.49 -13.83
CA MET A 119 -19.03 -1.61 -14.64
C MET A 119 -20.14 -2.62 -14.98
N LYS A 120 -21.29 -2.55 -14.30
CA LYS A 120 -22.40 -3.53 -14.40
C LYS A 120 -21.95 -4.97 -14.14
N GLN A 121 -20.90 -5.14 -13.34
CA GLN A 121 -20.32 -6.43 -12.98
C GLN A 121 -20.11 -6.48 -11.47
N LYS A 122 -20.22 -7.67 -10.88
CA LYS A 122 -19.92 -7.88 -9.47
C LYS A 122 -18.42 -7.94 -9.26
N THR A 123 -17.94 -7.38 -8.15
CA THR A 123 -16.52 -7.38 -7.77
C THR A 123 -16.36 -8.04 -6.42
N GLU A 124 -15.34 -8.89 -6.30
CA GLU A 124 -15.01 -9.52 -5.03
C GLU A 124 -14.35 -8.53 -4.06
N VAL A 125 -14.64 -8.63 -2.77
CA VAL A 125 -14.09 -7.71 -1.75
C VAL A 125 -12.76 -8.22 -1.23
N LYS A 126 -11.73 -8.06 -2.06
CA LYS A 126 -10.37 -8.53 -1.79
C LYS A 126 -9.40 -7.37 -1.54
N PRO A 127 -8.57 -7.42 -0.48
CA PRO A 127 -7.62 -6.34 -0.21
C PRO A 127 -6.66 -6.10 -1.37
N GLU A 128 -6.21 -7.14 -2.05
CA GLU A 128 -5.31 -7.07 -3.20
C GLU A 128 -5.91 -6.26 -4.37
N ILE A 129 -7.21 -6.41 -4.65
CA ILE A 129 -7.92 -5.65 -5.68
C ILE A 129 -8.00 -4.17 -5.27
N PHE A 130 -8.48 -3.89 -4.06
CA PHE A 130 -8.79 -2.53 -3.65
C PHE A 130 -7.58 -1.70 -3.19
N LEU A 131 -6.54 -2.34 -2.65
CA LEU A 131 -5.35 -1.67 -2.16
C LEU A 131 -4.25 -1.58 -3.21
N LEU A 132 -4.11 -2.61 -4.06
CA LEU A 132 -3.01 -2.71 -5.02
C LEU A 132 -3.45 -2.71 -6.48
N GLY A 133 -4.74 -2.91 -6.77
CA GLY A 133 -5.22 -3.05 -8.15
C GLY A 133 -4.82 -4.37 -8.80
N ILE A 134 -4.53 -5.40 -8.00
CA ILE A 134 -4.25 -6.76 -8.49
C ILE A 134 -5.59 -7.40 -8.84
N LEU A 135 -5.80 -7.71 -10.12
CA LEU A 135 -6.98 -8.41 -10.63
C LEU A 135 -6.73 -9.91 -10.74
#